data_AF-X0L052-F1
#
_entry.id   AF-X0L052-F1
#
_cell.length_a   1.000
_cell.length_b   1.000
_cell.length_c   1.000
_cell.angle_alpha   90.00
_cell.angle_beta   90.00
_cell.angle_gamma   90.00
#
_symmetry.space_group_name_H-M   'P 1'
#
loop_
_entity.id
_entity.type
_entity.pdbx_description
1 polymer ?
#
loop_
_entity_poly.entity_id
_entity_poly.type
_entity_poly.pdbx_seq_one_letter_code
_entity_poly.pdbx_strand_id
1 'polypeptide(L)'
;MIFDQAPQVDKIMFAMTCKSLLATSRLCGLSVPLRESHMATWNRPDSSRFVASCSCLSMGDLLRRFRPRDARGRPSRAWSWCLDCCRYLPARRGWWERRMRRDHTTISQDYMPNREPSIDWFSRGLKQQCPICYLEDVQ
;
A
#
# COMPACT_ATOMS: atom_id res chain seq x y z
N MET A 1 30.35 7.36 0.41
CA MET A 1 29.69 6.56 1.49
C MET A 1 28.81 5.48 0.85
N ILE A 2 28.43 4.42 1.58
CA ILE A 2 27.54 3.34 1.07
C ILE A 2 26.25 3.92 0.45
N PHE A 3 25.72 5.00 1.05
CA PHE A 3 24.58 5.73 0.54
C PHE A 3 24.80 6.39 -0.83
N ASP A 4 26.02 6.66 -1.28
CA ASP A 4 26.27 7.31 -2.58
C ASP A 4 26.29 6.31 -3.73
N GLN A 5 26.63 5.05 -3.44
CA GLN A 5 26.80 3.99 -4.45
C GLN A 5 25.59 3.07 -4.60
N ALA A 6 24.63 3.11 -3.66
CA ALA A 6 23.45 2.26 -3.71
C ALA A 6 22.30 2.88 -4.54
N PRO A 7 21.43 2.08 -5.17
CA PRO A 7 20.15 2.55 -5.73
C PRO A 7 19.23 3.17 -4.67
N GLN A 8 18.34 4.10 -5.04
CA GLN A 8 17.47 4.82 -4.09
C GLN A 8 16.67 3.88 -3.17
N VAL A 9 16.11 2.80 -3.72
CA VAL A 9 15.34 1.80 -2.94
C VAL A 9 16.22 1.12 -1.89
N ASP A 10 17.47 0.79 -2.22
CA ASP A 10 18.42 0.16 -1.30
C ASP A 10 18.86 1.11 -0.19
N LYS A 11 19.07 2.39 -0.52
CA LYS A 11 19.34 3.45 0.48
C LYS A 11 18.23 3.53 1.51
N ILE A 12 16.97 3.53 1.06
CA ILE A 12 15.82 3.61 1.96
C ILE A 12 15.70 2.32 2.79
N MET A 13 15.88 1.15 2.19
CA MET A 13 15.86 -0.11 2.96
C MET A 13 16.94 -0.13 4.03
N PHE A 14 18.17 0.27 3.70
CA PHE A 14 19.27 0.33 4.64
C PHE A 14 18.98 1.33 5.77
N ALA A 15 18.46 2.52 5.45
CA ALA A 15 18.04 3.51 6.45
C ALA A 15 16.98 2.96 7.41
N MET A 16 16.03 2.15 6.92
CA MET A 16 14.92 1.61 7.71
C MET A 16 15.32 0.42 8.61
N THR A 17 16.55 -0.10 8.52
CA THR A 17 16.99 -1.23 9.36
C THR A 17 17.17 -0.86 10.83
N CYS A 18 17.57 0.38 11.14
CA CYS A 18 17.68 0.86 12.51
C CYS A 18 17.50 2.37 12.62
N LYS A 19 17.14 2.84 13.83
CA LYS A 19 16.90 4.27 14.10
C LYS A 19 18.12 5.14 13.83
N SER A 20 19.31 4.65 14.13
CA SER A 20 20.57 5.38 13.92
C SER A 20 20.83 5.59 12.43
N LEU A 21 20.67 4.56 11.60
CA LEU A 21 20.83 4.67 10.15
C LEU A 21 19.76 5.55 9.52
N LEU A 22 18.53 5.53 10.05
CA LEU A 22 17.48 6.45 9.62
C LEU A 22 17.87 7.91 9.92
N ALA A 23 18.41 8.19 11.10
CA ALA A 23 18.89 9.53 11.46
C ALA A 23 20.06 9.98 10.55
N THR A 24 21.04 9.11 10.31
CA THR A 24 22.17 9.40 9.41
C THR A 24 21.71 9.63 7.97
N SER A 25 20.71 8.87 7.49
CA SER A 25 20.21 9.02 6.12
C SER A 25 19.62 10.41 5.84
N ARG A 26 19.07 11.08 6.88
CA ARG A 26 18.61 12.47 6.76
C ARG A 26 19.77 13.44 6.54
N LEU A 27 20.90 13.21 7.22
CA LEU A 27 22.13 14.02 7.01
C LEU A 27 22.71 13.80 5.61
N CYS A 28 22.51 12.62 5.03
CA CYS A 28 22.91 12.29 3.67
C CYS A 28 21.92 12.74 2.59
N GLY A 29 20.88 13.52 2.93
CA GLY A 29 19.91 14.06 1.96
C GLY A 29 19.04 12.99 1.29
N LEU A 30 18.77 11.86 1.96
CA LEU A 30 17.94 10.81 1.39
C LEU A 30 16.50 11.32 1.14
N SER A 31 16.09 11.35 -0.13
CA SER A 31 14.71 11.64 -0.52
C SER A 31 13.82 10.43 -0.21
N VAL A 32 12.94 10.59 0.79
CA VAL A 32 11.93 9.60 1.15
C VAL A 32 10.65 9.91 0.38
N PRO A 33 10.09 8.94 -0.35
CA PRO A 33 8.84 9.14 -1.07
C PRO A 33 7.70 9.47 -0.09
N LEU A 34 7.01 10.59 -0.32
CA LEU A 34 5.91 11.07 0.52
C LEU A 34 4.59 10.42 0.10
N ARG A 35 3.81 9.97 1.08
CA ARG A 35 2.48 9.37 0.87
C ARG A 35 1.59 10.20 -0.05
N GLU A 36 1.51 11.51 0.22
CA GLU A 36 0.61 12.45 -0.47
C GLU A 36 0.91 12.55 -1.97
N SER A 37 2.19 12.45 -2.34
CA SER A 37 2.62 12.45 -3.74
C SER A 37 2.31 11.14 -4.47
N HIS A 38 1.76 10.14 -3.77
CA HIS A 38 1.60 8.78 -4.24
C HIS A 38 0.18 8.24 -4.05
N MET A 39 -0.78 9.07 -3.65
CA MET A 39 -2.19 8.66 -3.59
C MET A 39 -2.65 8.27 -4.99
N ALA A 40 -3.35 7.13 -5.10
CA ALA A 40 -3.87 6.69 -6.39
C ALA A 40 -5.12 7.50 -6.73
N THR A 41 -5.03 8.44 -7.68
CA THR A 41 -6.21 9.09 -8.24
C THR A 41 -7.12 8.04 -8.88
N TRP A 42 -8.35 7.94 -8.37
CA TRP A 42 -9.30 6.91 -8.78
C TRP A 42 -9.93 7.27 -10.14
N ASN A 43 -9.55 6.57 -11.21
CA ASN A 43 -10.37 6.48 -12.41
C ASN A 43 -11.13 5.16 -12.39
N ARG A 44 -12.45 5.21 -12.66
CA ARG A 44 -13.31 4.01 -12.80
C ARG A 44 -12.66 3.04 -13.79
N PRO A 45 -12.77 1.72 -13.56
CA PRO A 45 -12.12 0.73 -14.41
C PRO A 45 -12.88 0.65 -15.74
N ASP A 46 -12.58 1.54 -16.67
CA ASP A 46 -12.77 1.21 -18.06
C ASP A 46 -11.58 0.36 -18.49
N SER A 47 -11.92 -0.85 -18.94
CA SER A 47 -11.10 -1.82 -19.68
C SER A 47 -9.55 -1.77 -19.59
N SER A 48 -9.00 -2.93 -19.22
CA SER A 48 -7.59 -3.36 -19.36
C SER A 48 -6.56 -2.80 -18.35
N ARG A 49 -6.12 -3.68 -17.43
CA ARG A 49 -4.89 -3.61 -16.63
C ARG A 49 -4.50 -2.21 -16.13
N PHE A 50 -5.41 -1.52 -15.45
CA PHE A 50 -5.07 -0.26 -14.77
C PHE A 50 -4.30 -0.54 -13.48
N VAL A 51 -2.97 -0.58 -13.59
CA VAL A 51 -2.09 -0.28 -12.46
C VAL A 51 -2.16 1.23 -12.33
N ALA A 52 -2.71 1.75 -11.22
CA ALA A 52 -2.57 3.17 -10.92
C ALA A 52 -1.06 3.46 -10.89
N SER A 53 -0.55 4.03 -11.98
CA SER A 53 0.86 4.30 -12.14
C SER A 53 1.14 5.53 -11.30
N CYS A 54 1.56 5.32 -10.05
CA CYS A 54 2.37 6.34 -9.43
C CYS A 54 3.58 6.56 -10.36
N SER A 55 3.77 7.77 -10.86
CA SER A 55 4.98 8.15 -11.62
C SER A 55 6.26 7.96 -10.79
N CYS A 56 6.11 7.74 -9.48
CA CYS A 56 7.13 7.24 -8.58
C CYS A 56 7.42 5.74 -8.81
N LEU A 57 8.28 5.43 -9.78
CA LEU A 57 8.83 4.07 -9.97
C LEU A 57 9.35 3.46 -8.63
N SER A 58 9.84 4.30 -7.72
CA SER A 58 10.46 3.93 -6.45
C SER A 58 9.52 3.30 -5.41
N MET A 59 8.25 3.72 -5.29
CA MET A 59 7.38 3.23 -4.20
C MET A 59 6.93 1.79 -4.45
N GLY A 60 6.50 1.45 -5.68
CA GLY A 60 6.08 0.10 -6.03
C GLY A 60 7.20 -0.95 -5.88
N ASP A 61 8.45 -0.57 -6.15
CA ASP A 61 9.62 -1.43 -5.94
C ASP A 61 9.96 -1.58 -4.46
N LEU A 62 9.95 -0.49 -3.70
CA LEU A 62 10.18 -0.47 -2.27
C LEU A 62 9.18 -1.38 -1.53
N LEU A 63 7.90 -1.28 -1.88
CA LEU A 63 6.83 -2.10 -1.33
C LEU A 63 6.88 -3.56 -1.78
N ARG A 64 7.47 -3.88 -2.92
CA ARG A 64 7.70 -5.29 -3.25
C ARG A 64 8.74 -5.91 -2.32
N ARG A 65 9.74 -5.13 -1.90
CA ARG A 65 10.81 -5.61 -1.02
C ARG A 65 10.40 -5.73 0.45
N PHE A 66 9.58 -4.79 0.94
CA PHE A 66 9.04 -4.84 2.31
C PHE A 66 7.84 -5.77 2.49
N ARG A 67 7.43 -6.49 1.44
CA ARG A 67 6.27 -7.38 1.51
C ARG A 67 6.46 -8.45 2.60
N PRO A 68 5.47 -8.65 3.50
CA PRO A 68 5.53 -9.70 4.49
C PRO A 68 5.84 -11.05 3.86
N ARG A 69 6.75 -11.79 4.49
CA ARG A 69 7.19 -13.11 4.01
C ARG A 69 6.46 -14.22 4.75
N ASP A 70 6.28 -15.35 4.08
CA ASP A 70 5.80 -16.58 4.70
C ASP A 70 6.91 -17.29 5.48
N ALA A 71 6.57 -18.40 6.14
CA ALA A 71 7.53 -19.20 6.91
C ALA A 71 8.69 -19.76 6.08
N ARG A 72 8.59 -19.75 4.74
CA ARG A 72 9.62 -20.19 3.80
C ARG A 72 10.42 -19.01 3.23
N GLY A 73 10.20 -17.80 3.75
CA GLY A 73 10.87 -16.58 3.29
C GLY A 73 10.35 -16.04 1.95
N ARG A 74 9.26 -16.58 1.40
CA ARG A 74 8.69 -16.11 0.12
C ARG A 74 7.68 -14.98 0.37
N PRO A 75 7.49 -14.03 -0.55
CA PRO A 75 6.47 -12.99 -0.40
C PRO A 75 5.08 -13.62 -0.22
N SER A 76 4.42 -13.27 0.88
CA SER A 76 3.15 -13.88 1.26
C SER A 76 2.00 -13.32 0.44
N ARG A 77 1.22 -14.22 -0.17
CA ARG A 77 -0.03 -13.88 -0.88
C ARG A 77 -1.18 -13.55 0.07
N ALA A 78 -1.03 -13.83 1.36
CA ALA A 78 -2.05 -13.50 2.36
C ALA A 78 -2.12 -12.01 2.68
N TRP A 79 -1.18 -11.21 2.16
CA TRP A 79 -1.08 -9.78 2.38
C TRP A 79 -1.13 -9.03 1.04
N SER A 80 -1.99 -8.01 1.01
CA SER A 80 -2.08 -6.99 -0.03
C SER A 80 -1.62 -5.65 0.56
N TRP A 81 -1.22 -4.72 -0.29
CA TRP A 81 -0.76 -3.40 0.12
C TRP A 81 -1.82 -2.35 -0.22
N CYS A 82 -2.03 -1.41 0.69
CA CYS A 82 -2.78 -0.19 0.44
C CYS A 82 -1.84 1.01 0.31
N LEU A 83 -1.89 1.69 -0.84
CA LEU A 83 -1.10 2.86 -1.17
C LEU A 83 -1.48 4.06 -0.30
N ASP A 84 -2.77 4.27 -0.08
CA ASP A 84 -3.22 5.44 0.66
C ASP A 84 -2.90 5.32 2.15
N CYS A 85 -3.32 4.28 2.86
CA CYS A 85 -2.93 4.16 4.28
C CYS A 85 -1.49 3.68 4.52
N CYS A 86 -0.75 3.43 3.45
CA CYS A 86 0.61 2.93 3.47
C CYS A 86 0.82 1.67 4.34
N ARG A 87 -0.07 0.67 4.25
CA ARG A 87 -0.04 -0.53 5.10
C ARG A 87 -0.22 -1.82 4.30
N TYR A 88 0.46 -2.88 4.76
CA TYR A 88 0.08 -4.25 4.40
C TYR A 88 -1.13 -4.68 5.22
N LEU A 89 -2.15 -5.16 4.52
CA LEU A 89 -3.41 -5.60 5.09
C LEU A 89 -3.73 -7.01 4.58
N PRO A 90 -4.53 -7.79 5.31
CA PRO A 90 -4.91 -9.13 4.87
C PRO A 90 -5.60 -9.08 3.50
N ALA A 91 -5.19 -9.95 2.58
CA ALA A 91 -5.87 -10.17 1.29
C ALA A 91 -7.10 -11.10 1.43
N ARG A 92 -7.46 -11.47 2.67
CA ARG A 92 -8.53 -12.45 2.95
C ARG A 92 -9.89 -11.76 2.98
N ARG A 93 -10.74 -12.05 1.98
CA ARG A 93 -12.11 -11.54 1.87
C ARG A 93 -12.91 -11.65 3.19
N GLY A 94 -12.95 -12.83 3.81
CA GLY A 94 -13.69 -13.03 5.07
C GLY A 94 -13.14 -12.25 6.28
N TRP A 95 -11.88 -11.81 6.24
CA TRP A 95 -11.36 -10.87 7.25
C TRP A 95 -11.96 -9.48 7.05
N TRP A 96 -12.00 -9.00 5.80
CA TRP A 96 -12.60 -7.72 5.44
C TRP A 96 -14.10 -7.67 5.67
N GLU A 97 -14.84 -8.72 5.32
CA GLU A 97 -16.28 -8.80 5.59
C GLU A 97 -16.57 -8.68 7.09
N ARG A 98 -15.82 -9.39 7.94
CA ARG A 98 -15.94 -9.29 9.40
C ARG A 98 -15.53 -7.92 9.92
N ARG A 99 -14.44 -7.35 9.41
CA ARG A 99 -13.97 -6.03 9.80
C ARG A 99 -14.98 -4.95 9.46
N MET A 100 -15.46 -4.94 8.22
CA MET A 100 -16.48 -3.99 7.76
C MET A 100 -17.81 -4.16 8.48
N ARG A 101 -18.11 -5.37 9.00
CA ARG A 101 -19.26 -5.57 9.88
C ARG A 101 -19.09 -4.94 11.27
N ARG A 102 -17.86 -4.75 11.74
CA ARG A 102 -17.57 -4.09 13.01
C ARG A 102 -17.48 -2.57 12.84
N ASP A 103 -16.86 -2.14 11.75
CA ASP A 103 -16.62 -0.72 11.43
C ASP A 103 -17.86 -0.03 10.82
N HIS A 104 -19.06 -0.63 10.95
CA HIS A 104 -20.35 -0.14 10.41
C HIS A 104 -20.75 1.27 10.86
N THR A 105 -20.09 1.83 11.87
CA THR A 105 -20.37 3.16 12.42
C THR A 105 -19.70 4.31 11.66
N THR A 106 -18.67 4.04 10.83
CA THR A 106 -17.87 5.12 10.20
C THR A 106 -18.14 5.29 8.71
N ILE A 107 -18.77 4.30 8.06
CA ILE A 107 -18.98 4.28 6.61
C ILE A 107 -20.46 4.58 6.35
N SER A 108 -20.75 5.70 5.67
CA SER A 108 -22.13 6.07 5.31
C SER A 108 -22.84 4.93 4.55
N GLN A 109 -24.11 4.71 4.89
CA GLN A 109 -24.97 3.70 4.25
C GLN A 109 -25.09 3.90 2.73
N ASP A 110 -24.92 5.13 2.24
CA ASP A 110 -25.02 5.48 0.82
C ASP A 110 -23.93 4.80 -0.04
N TYR A 111 -22.82 4.39 0.58
CA TYR A 111 -21.68 3.77 -0.10
C TYR A 111 -21.62 2.25 0.04
N MET A 112 -22.67 1.63 0.62
CA MET A 112 -22.85 0.18 0.69
C MET A 112 -22.71 -0.57 -0.66
N PRO A 113 -23.17 -0.04 -1.82
CA PRO A 113 -23.03 -0.74 -3.11
C PRO A 113 -21.57 -0.97 -3.52
N ASN A 114 -20.66 -0.11 -3.05
CA ASN A 114 -19.23 -0.14 -3.36
C ASN A 114 -18.42 -1.02 -2.39
N ARG A 115 -19.06 -1.52 -1.32
CA ARG A 115 -18.41 -2.34 -0.29
C ARG A 115 -17.98 -3.71 -0.81
N GLU A 116 -18.86 -4.44 -1.48
CA GLU A 116 -18.51 -5.77 -2.00
C GLU A 116 -17.46 -5.72 -3.13
N PRO A 117 -17.59 -4.82 -4.13
CA PRO A 117 -16.57 -4.66 -5.16
C PRO A 117 -15.19 -4.30 -4.58
N SER A 118 -15.13 -3.40 -3.60
CA SER A 118 -13.85 -2.99 -3.01
C SER A 118 -13.14 -4.11 -2.26
N ILE A 119 -13.89 -4.92 -1.50
CA ILE A 119 -13.34 -6.11 -0.84
C ILE A 119 -12.83 -7.11 -1.88
N ASP A 120 -13.59 -7.38 -2.93
CA ASP A 120 -13.20 -8.34 -3.97
C ASP A 120 -11.93 -7.86 -4.71
N TRP A 121 -11.89 -6.60 -5.15
CA TRP A 121 -10.74 -6.02 -5.85
C TRP A 121 -9.47 -6.02 -5.01
N PHE A 122 -9.55 -5.62 -3.74
CA PHE A 122 -8.38 -5.61 -2.86
C PHE A 122 -7.88 -7.02 -2.52
N SER A 123 -8.82 -7.95 -2.27
CA SER A 123 -8.50 -9.35 -1.96
C SER A 123 -7.82 -10.06 -3.14
N ARG A 124 -8.21 -9.70 -4.37
CA ARG A 124 -7.56 -10.19 -5.60
C ARG A 124 -6.29 -9.43 -5.97
N GLY A 125 -5.95 -8.35 -5.25
CA GLY A 125 -4.82 -7.47 -5.57
C GLY A 125 -4.97 -6.70 -6.88
N LEU A 126 -6.21 -6.55 -7.37
CA LEU A 126 -6.53 -5.79 -8.60
C LEU A 126 -6.40 -4.29 -8.38
N LYS A 127 -6.60 -3.83 -7.14
CA LYS A 127 -6.47 -2.44 -6.72
C LYS A 127 -5.53 -2.36 -5.52
N GLN A 128 -4.74 -1.29 -5.47
CA GLN A 128 -3.79 -1.02 -4.39
C GLN A 128 -4.39 -0.12 -3.31
N GLN A 129 -5.71 -0.03 -3.20
CA GLN A 129 -6.39 0.73 -2.17
C GLN A 129 -7.24 -0.23 -1.34
N CYS A 130 -7.15 -0.14 -0.02
CA CYS A 130 -7.95 -0.99 0.85
C CYS A 130 -9.41 -0.55 0.87
N PRO A 131 -10.34 -1.47 1.20
CA PRO A 131 -11.75 -1.15 1.23
C PRO A 131 -12.13 0.04 2.13
N ILE A 132 -11.38 0.33 3.21
CA ILE A 132 -11.66 1.48 4.09
C ILE A 132 -11.30 2.79 3.39
N CYS A 133 -10.03 2.94 2.97
CA CYS A 133 -9.59 4.15 2.27
C CYS A 133 -10.43 4.43 1.02
N TYR A 134 -10.82 3.37 0.32
CA TYR A 134 -11.72 3.52 -0.82
C TYR A 134 -13.07 4.10 -0.43
N LEU A 135 -13.69 3.65 0.66
CA LEU A 135 -15.00 4.14 1.06
C LEU A 135 -14.93 5.53 1.70
N GLU A 136 -13.78 5.93 2.27
CA GLU A 136 -13.52 7.29 2.73
C GLU A 136 -13.33 8.28 1.56
N ASP A 137 -12.71 7.87 0.46
CA ASP A 137 -12.48 8.74 -0.71
C ASP A 137 -13.75 9.03 -1.53
N VAL A 138 -14.78 8.18 -1.45
CA VAL A 138 -16.03 8.36 -2.21
C VAL A 138 -17.05 9.19 -1.40
N GLN A 139 -16.83 9.38 -0.09
CA GLN A 139 -17.62 10.27 0.78
C GLN A 139 -17.37 11.74 0.47
#